data_AF-A0A9R0ATW2-F1
#
_entry.id   AF-A0A9R0ATW2-F1
#
_cell.length_a   1.000
_cell.length_b   1.000
_cell.length_c   1.000
_cell.angle_alpha   90.00
_cell.angle_beta   90.00
_cell.angle_gamma   90.00
#
_symmetry.space_group_name_H-M   'P 1'
#
loop_
_entity.id
_entity.type
_entity.pdbx_description
1 polymer ?
#
loop_
_entity_poly.entity_id
_entity_poly.type
_entity_poly.pdbx_seq_one_letter_code
_entity_poly.pdbx_strand_id
1 'polypeptide(L)'
;MILKLGKVAFQQLVKGNLIFYEEDLRECGIDVREASVYSGLCTQIFREVLGLYQGKVFCFVHLSIQEHLAALYVHLSWTNNNRNVFESITKQSLWSKVKDWFKQVSLSELHQRAVDEALQSKNGHLDLFLRFLLGLSVKSHQILLQRIMKETRSSSDRNQKTVEYIKKKIRTIDSPEKSISLFHCLNELGDRSLVKEIQQYLTSGRIKEAKLSSSQWSAVVFVLLTSEEELNEFRLDKFVKGKNNPENMEVLQKLLPVIKESRSVQLSDCGLHR
;
A
#
# COMPACT_ATOMS: atom_id res chain seq x y z
N MET A 1 5.31 -25.02 -0.02
CA MET A 1 5.86 -24.33 1.16
C MET A 1 5.60 -22.81 1.13
N ILE A 2 6.04 -22.07 0.11
CA ILE A 2 5.88 -20.60 0.02
C ILE A 2 4.44 -20.14 0.29
N LEU A 3 3.43 -20.84 -0.23
CA LEU A 3 2.02 -20.54 0.04
C LEU A 3 1.63 -20.68 1.53
N LYS A 4 2.17 -21.68 2.24
CA LYS A 4 1.94 -21.86 3.68
C LYS A 4 2.60 -20.72 4.47
N LEU A 5 3.83 -20.33 4.11
CA LEU A 5 4.50 -19.17 4.71
C LEU A 5 3.75 -17.86 4.43
N GLY A 6 3.25 -17.67 3.22
CA GLY A 6 2.41 -16.52 2.88
C GLY A 6 1.08 -16.50 3.65
N LYS A 7 0.52 -17.67 3.99
CA LYS A 7 -0.65 -17.79 4.88
C LYS A 7 -0.33 -17.28 6.28
N VAL A 8 0.80 -17.70 6.87
CA VAL A 8 1.29 -17.18 8.16
C VAL A 8 1.52 -15.67 8.06
N ALA A 9 2.23 -15.22 7.01
CA ALA A 9 2.53 -13.82 6.78
C ALA A 9 1.27 -12.95 6.78
N PHE A 10 0.24 -13.37 6.03
CA PHE A 10 -1.03 -12.65 5.95
C PHE A 10 -1.77 -12.59 7.28
N GLN A 11 -1.87 -13.72 8.00
CA GLN A 11 -2.57 -13.76 9.28
C GLN A 11 -1.91 -12.89 10.33
N GLN A 12 -0.59 -12.94 10.41
CA GLN A 12 0.16 -12.12 11.37
C GLN A 12 0.16 -10.65 10.97
N LEU A 13 0.22 -10.36 9.67
CA LEU A 13 0.13 -8.99 9.17
C LEU A 13 -1.22 -8.33 9.52
N VAL A 14 -2.34 -9.01 9.26
CA VAL A 14 -3.69 -8.49 9.59
C VAL A 14 -3.88 -8.32 11.11
N LYS A 15 -3.20 -9.12 11.93
CA LYS A 15 -3.17 -8.96 13.40
C LYS A 15 -2.27 -7.80 13.84
N GLY A 16 -1.41 -7.26 12.97
CA GLY A 16 -0.39 -6.28 13.33
C GLY A 16 0.81 -6.90 14.07
N ASN A 17 1.03 -8.20 13.94
CA ASN A 17 2.09 -8.95 14.61
C ASN A 17 3.35 -9.03 13.74
N LEU A 18 4.49 -8.67 14.32
CA LEU A 18 5.82 -8.81 13.72
C LEU A 18 6.51 -10.14 14.07
N ILE A 19 6.10 -10.74 15.19
CA ILE A 19 6.59 -12.02 15.68
C ILE A 19 5.43 -13.02 15.78
N PHE A 20 5.72 -14.29 15.63
CA PHE A 20 4.77 -15.39 15.73
C PHE A 20 5.42 -16.62 16.35
N TYR A 21 4.60 -17.59 16.73
CA TYR A 21 5.00 -18.73 17.55
C TYR A 21 4.89 -20.05 16.78
N GLU A 22 5.37 -21.13 17.39
CA GLU A 22 5.26 -22.48 16.81
C GLU A 22 3.81 -22.90 16.55
N GLU A 23 2.86 -22.41 17.34
CA GLU A 23 1.43 -22.65 17.17
C GLU A 23 0.91 -22.04 15.86
N ASP A 24 1.32 -20.82 15.52
CA ASP A 24 0.92 -20.15 14.28
C ASP A 24 1.45 -20.90 13.04
N LEU A 25 2.67 -21.46 13.13
CA LEU A 25 3.25 -22.31 12.09
C LEU A 25 2.46 -23.62 11.93
N ARG A 26 2.16 -24.29 13.05
CA ARG A 26 1.40 -25.56 13.08
C ARG A 26 -0.01 -25.37 12.54
N GLU A 27 -0.69 -24.28 12.87
CA GLU A 27 -2.02 -23.93 12.33
C GLU A 27 -2.01 -23.74 10.81
N CYS A 28 -0.88 -23.29 10.25
CA CYS A 28 -0.67 -23.22 8.80
C CYS A 28 -0.12 -24.52 8.19
N GLY A 29 -0.01 -25.58 8.97
CA GLY A 29 0.48 -26.90 8.54
C GLY A 29 1.96 -26.90 8.18
N ILE A 30 2.77 -26.06 8.83
CA ILE A 30 4.23 -26.02 8.69
C ILE A 30 4.84 -26.73 9.91
N ASP A 31 5.69 -27.74 9.66
CA ASP A 31 6.50 -28.31 10.74
C ASP A 31 7.57 -27.28 11.16
N VAL A 32 7.76 -27.10 12.47
CA VAL A 32 8.77 -26.20 13.04
C VAL A 32 10.18 -26.52 12.48
N ARG A 33 10.45 -27.81 12.21
CA ARG A 33 11.71 -28.24 11.58
C ARG A 33 11.83 -27.71 10.14
N GLU A 34 10.73 -27.71 9.39
CA GLU A 34 10.70 -27.15 8.04
C GLU A 34 10.86 -25.63 8.07
N ALA A 35 10.24 -24.92 9.02
CA ALA A 35 10.39 -23.46 9.13
C ALA A 35 11.85 -23.04 9.35
N SER A 36 12.61 -23.83 10.11
CA SER A 36 14.04 -23.60 10.38
C SER A 36 14.92 -23.71 9.12
N VAL A 37 14.48 -24.49 8.12
CA VAL A 37 15.17 -24.68 6.83
C VAL A 37 15.03 -23.45 5.92
N TYR A 38 14.05 -22.59 6.15
CA TYR A 38 13.82 -21.37 5.36
C TYR A 38 14.41 -20.10 6.02
N SER A 39 15.61 -20.22 6.61
CA SER A 39 16.34 -19.16 7.30
C SER A 39 16.49 -17.86 6.49
N GLY A 40 16.43 -17.94 5.15
CA GLY A 40 16.46 -16.78 4.25
C GLY A 40 15.17 -15.96 4.17
N LEU A 41 14.02 -16.47 4.64
CA LEU A 41 12.73 -15.76 4.63
C LEU A 41 12.21 -15.52 6.06
N CYS A 42 12.47 -16.46 6.96
CA CYS A 42 12.03 -16.43 8.34
C CYS A 42 13.23 -16.74 9.26
N THR A 43 13.38 -15.96 10.32
CA THR A 43 14.40 -16.17 11.34
C THR A 43 13.75 -16.69 12.61
N GLN A 44 14.33 -17.76 13.17
CA GLN A 44 14.02 -18.20 14.51
C GLN A 44 14.80 -17.35 15.52
N ILE A 45 14.09 -16.79 16.48
CA ILE A 45 14.62 -16.07 17.62
C ILE A 45 14.30 -16.90 18.89
N PHE A 46 15.21 -16.93 19.85
CA PHE A 46 14.97 -17.58 21.13
C PHE A 46 14.42 -16.58 22.14
N ARG A 47 13.32 -16.94 22.80
CA ARG A 47 12.79 -16.18 23.94
C ARG A 47 12.98 -17.01 25.21
N GLU A 48 13.86 -16.54 26.07
CA GLU A 48 14.10 -17.14 27.37
C GLU A 48 13.17 -16.49 28.41
N VAL A 49 12.37 -17.30 29.09
CA VAL A 49 11.54 -16.84 30.21
C VAL A 49 12.10 -17.44 31.49
N LEU A 50 12.71 -16.60 32.33
CA LEU A 50 13.19 -16.91 33.68
C LEU A 50 14.12 -18.14 33.78
N GLY A 51 14.89 -18.45 32.73
CA GLY A 51 15.88 -19.55 32.72
C GLY A 51 15.29 -20.98 32.73
N LEU A 52 13.97 -21.13 32.69
CA LEU A 52 13.30 -22.44 32.79
C LEU A 52 12.63 -22.89 31.49
N TYR A 53 12.38 -21.97 30.56
CA TYR A 53 11.77 -22.28 29.26
C TYR A 53 12.36 -21.41 28.14
N GLN A 54 12.93 -22.04 27.12
CA GLN A 54 13.40 -21.38 25.91
C GLN A 54 12.36 -21.58 24.81
N GLY A 55 11.38 -20.67 24.75
CA GLY A 55 10.36 -20.68 23.71
C GLY A 55 10.96 -20.25 22.37
N LYS A 56 10.60 -20.94 21.28
CA LYS A 56 10.95 -20.49 19.92
C LYS A 56 9.92 -19.48 19.45
N VAL A 57 10.42 -18.31 19.06
CA VAL A 57 9.66 -17.27 18.38
C VAL A 57 10.24 -17.08 17.00
N PHE A 58 9.42 -16.62 16.07
CA PHE A 58 9.79 -16.49 14.67
C PHE A 58 9.41 -15.10 14.19
N CYS A 59 10.17 -14.57 13.24
CA CYS A 59 9.82 -13.36 12.50
C CYS A 59 10.28 -13.50 11.05
N PHE A 60 9.67 -12.73 10.15
CA PHE A 60 10.23 -12.59 8.81
C PHE A 60 11.52 -11.77 8.88
N VAL A 61 12.47 -12.05 7.98
CA VAL A 61 13.76 -11.35 7.94
C VAL A 61 13.61 -9.84 7.68
N HIS A 62 12.52 -9.44 7.03
CA HIS A 62 12.13 -8.05 6.84
C HIS A 62 10.60 -7.91 6.69
N LEU A 63 10.02 -6.79 7.15
CA LEU A 63 8.58 -6.54 7.08
C LEU A 63 8.05 -6.55 5.64
N SER A 64 8.78 -5.95 4.70
CA SER A 64 8.37 -5.96 3.29
C SER A 64 8.28 -7.37 2.69
N ILE A 65 9.06 -8.34 3.20
CA ILE A 65 8.97 -9.74 2.78
C ILE A 65 7.71 -10.38 3.34
N GLN A 66 7.36 -10.10 4.61
CA GLN A 66 6.07 -10.52 5.18
C GLN A 66 4.90 -9.96 4.36
N GLU A 67 4.92 -8.67 4.05
CA GLU A 67 3.86 -8.00 3.29
C GLU A 67 3.76 -8.53 1.85
N HIS A 68 4.89 -8.77 1.19
CA HIS A 68 4.91 -9.35 -0.15
C HIS A 68 4.39 -10.78 -0.18
N LEU A 69 4.83 -11.63 0.77
CA LEU A 69 4.36 -13.01 0.88
C LEU A 69 2.86 -13.08 1.22
N ALA A 70 2.39 -12.17 2.07
CA ALA A 70 0.98 -12.01 2.38
C ALA A 70 0.17 -11.65 1.12
N ALA A 71 0.63 -10.65 0.35
CA ALA A 71 -0.01 -10.22 -0.89
C ALA A 71 -0.06 -11.35 -1.93
N LEU A 72 1.04 -12.08 -2.08
CA LEU A 72 1.13 -13.25 -2.95
C LEU A 72 0.15 -14.35 -2.53
N TYR A 73 0.06 -14.63 -1.23
CA TYR A 73 -0.88 -15.63 -0.71
C TYR A 73 -2.33 -15.25 -1.01
N VAL A 74 -2.72 -14.00 -0.79
CA VAL A 74 -4.08 -13.52 -1.08
C VAL A 74 -4.37 -13.61 -2.58
N HIS A 75 -3.46 -13.14 -3.42
CA HIS A 75 -3.61 -13.14 -4.87
C HIS A 75 -3.76 -14.56 -5.45
N LEU A 76 -2.87 -15.48 -5.04
CA LEU A 76 -2.89 -16.87 -5.50
C LEU A 76 -4.09 -17.64 -4.94
N SER A 77 -4.48 -17.39 -3.69
CA SER A 77 -5.66 -18.04 -3.09
C SER A 77 -6.93 -17.63 -3.83
N TRP A 78 -7.07 -16.36 -4.21
CA TRP A 78 -8.19 -15.90 -5.02
C TRP A 78 -8.17 -16.52 -6.43
N THR A 79 -7.00 -16.54 -7.08
CA THR A 79 -6.90 -17.04 -8.46
C THR A 79 -7.10 -18.55 -8.56
N ASN A 80 -6.50 -19.32 -7.65
CA ASN A 80 -6.46 -20.79 -7.75
C ASN A 80 -7.72 -21.48 -7.19
N ASN A 81 -8.47 -20.83 -6.29
CA ASN A 81 -9.52 -21.49 -5.49
C ASN A 81 -10.90 -20.88 -5.72
N ASN A 82 -11.38 -20.78 -6.96
CA ASN A 82 -12.79 -20.46 -7.20
C ASN A 82 -13.77 -21.48 -6.56
N ARG A 83 -13.29 -22.50 -5.82
CA ARG A 83 -13.97 -23.26 -4.75
C ARG A 83 -12.99 -23.54 -3.59
N ASN A 84 -13.54 -23.47 -2.37
CA ASN A 84 -12.93 -23.72 -1.04
C ASN A 84 -11.72 -24.68 -1.02
N VAL A 85 -10.56 -24.20 -0.56
CA VAL A 85 -9.46 -25.07 -0.07
C VAL A 85 -9.15 -24.81 1.41
N PHE A 86 -10.01 -24.08 2.13
CA PHE A 86 -9.83 -23.82 3.57
C PHE A 86 -11.12 -24.04 4.37
N GLU A 87 -11.91 -25.05 4.00
CA GLU A 87 -13.11 -25.40 4.78
C GLU A 87 -12.79 -26.16 6.08
N SER A 88 -11.54 -26.55 6.33
CA SER A 88 -11.13 -27.04 7.64
C SER A 88 -10.27 -26.00 8.36
N ILE A 89 -10.80 -25.60 9.53
CA ILE A 89 -10.16 -25.05 10.73
C ILE A 89 -11.01 -23.86 11.20
N THR A 90 -12.07 -24.22 11.90
CA THR A 90 -12.95 -23.31 12.62
C THR A 90 -12.49 -23.21 14.05
N LYS A 91 -11.95 -22.04 14.44
CA LYS A 91 -12.23 -21.38 15.73
C LYS A 91 -11.58 -19.99 15.76
N GLN A 92 -12.32 -19.04 16.34
CA GLN A 92 -11.92 -17.72 16.87
C GLN A 92 -12.25 -16.47 16.04
N SER A 93 -12.66 -15.41 16.75
CA SER A 93 -13.41 -14.25 16.24
C SER A 93 -12.68 -13.39 15.20
N LEU A 94 -11.35 -13.47 15.11
CA LEU A 94 -10.53 -12.73 14.13
C LEU A 94 -10.46 -13.42 12.76
N TRP A 95 -10.75 -14.72 12.71
CA TRP A 95 -10.85 -15.47 11.45
C TRP A 95 -12.09 -15.11 10.63
N SER A 96 -13.08 -14.46 11.24
CA SER A 96 -14.24 -13.93 10.51
C SER A 96 -13.81 -12.94 9.42
N LYS A 97 -12.91 -12.01 9.76
CA LYS A 97 -12.30 -11.06 8.82
C LYS A 97 -11.53 -11.77 7.71
N VAL A 98 -10.64 -12.69 8.08
CA VAL A 98 -9.84 -13.47 7.12
C VAL A 98 -10.74 -14.29 6.19
N LYS A 99 -11.78 -14.93 6.72
CA LYS A 99 -12.76 -15.71 5.95
C LYS A 99 -13.56 -14.83 5.00
N ASP A 100 -13.91 -13.61 5.41
CA ASP A 100 -14.60 -12.66 4.53
C ASP A 100 -13.77 -12.35 3.28
N TRP A 101 -12.45 -12.21 3.39
CA TRP A 101 -11.55 -12.00 2.24
C TRP A 101 -11.55 -13.17 1.24
N PHE A 102 -11.82 -14.40 1.71
CA PHE A 102 -11.84 -15.62 0.89
C PHE A 102 -13.24 -16.05 0.43
N LYS A 103 -14.28 -15.24 0.68
CA LYS A 103 -15.60 -15.45 0.04
C LYS A 103 -15.46 -15.34 -1.48
N GLN A 104 -16.27 -16.09 -2.24
CA GLN A 104 -16.33 -15.94 -3.70
C GLN A 104 -16.76 -14.51 -4.07
N VAL A 105 -15.79 -13.69 -4.45
CA VAL A 105 -15.97 -12.30 -4.88
C VAL A 105 -15.13 -12.03 -6.13
N SER A 106 -15.51 -11.01 -6.89
CA SER A 106 -14.71 -10.53 -8.01
C SER A 106 -13.36 -9.97 -7.54
N LEU A 107 -12.36 -9.89 -8.44
CA LEU A 107 -11.05 -9.32 -8.10
C LEU A 107 -11.17 -7.87 -7.62
N SER A 108 -12.05 -7.11 -8.26
CA SER A 108 -12.32 -5.73 -7.88
C SER A 108 -12.89 -5.64 -6.49
N GLU A 109 -13.80 -6.54 -6.08
CA GLU A 109 -14.34 -6.54 -4.72
C GLU A 109 -13.28 -6.94 -3.68
N LEU A 110 -12.39 -7.89 -4.01
CA LEU A 110 -11.25 -8.23 -3.16
C LEU A 110 -10.34 -7.01 -2.97
N HIS A 111 -9.99 -6.31 -4.05
CA HIS A 111 -9.18 -5.09 -3.97
C HIS A 111 -9.88 -3.98 -3.19
N GLN A 112 -11.18 -3.77 -3.40
CA GLN A 112 -11.95 -2.77 -2.66
C GLN A 112 -11.93 -3.03 -1.15
N ARG A 113 -12.11 -4.30 -0.73
CA ARG A 113 -11.97 -4.70 0.67
C ARG A 113 -10.57 -4.46 1.21
N ALA A 114 -9.54 -4.77 0.42
CA ALA A 114 -8.16 -4.54 0.81
C ALA A 114 -7.85 -3.04 0.98
N VAL A 115 -8.36 -2.20 0.07
CA VAL A 115 -8.31 -0.74 0.20
C VAL A 115 -8.99 -0.29 1.48
N ASP A 116 -10.21 -0.76 1.75
CA ASP A 116 -10.96 -0.34 2.94
C ASP A 116 -10.29 -0.75 4.25
N GLU A 117 -9.74 -1.97 4.33
CA GLU A 117 -9.00 -2.43 5.52
C GLU A 117 -7.70 -1.65 5.72
N ALA A 118 -6.95 -1.37 4.64
CA ALA A 118 -5.75 -0.51 4.74
C ALA A 118 -6.11 0.90 5.22
N LEU A 119 -7.22 1.47 4.72
CA LEU A 119 -7.71 2.76 5.16
C LEU A 119 -8.25 2.76 6.60
N GLN A 120 -8.68 1.62 7.14
CA GLN A 120 -9.08 1.47 8.54
C GLN A 120 -7.88 1.27 9.48
N SER A 121 -6.73 0.85 8.94
CA SER A 121 -5.50 0.72 9.71
C SER A 121 -5.08 2.06 10.31
N LYS A 122 -4.75 2.05 11.60
CA LYS A 122 -4.34 3.25 12.34
C LYS A 122 -2.89 3.67 12.04
N ASN A 123 -2.02 2.72 11.75
CA ASN A 123 -0.57 2.91 11.61
C ASN A 123 -0.06 2.60 10.19
N GLY A 124 -0.96 2.38 9.22
CA GLY A 124 -0.57 2.12 7.82
C GLY A 124 0.10 0.76 7.59
N HIS A 125 0.09 -0.17 8.55
CA HIS A 125 0.78 -1.48 8.42
C HIS A 125 0.28 -2.39 7.28
N LEU A 126 -0.76 -1.98 6.55
CA LEU A 126 -1.29 -2.69 5.39
C LEU A 126 -0.99 -1.97 4.06
N ASP A 127 -0.34 -0.80 4.10
CA ASP A 127 -0.14 0.06 2.92
C ASP A 127 0.79 -0.61 1.89
N LEU A 128 1.92 -1.15 2.33
CA LEU A 128 2.86 -1.81 1.41
C LEU A 128 2.33 -3.17 0.96
N PHE A 129 1.63 -3.91 1.82
CA PHE A 129 0.87 -5.09 1.41
C PHE A 129 -0.16 -4.78 0.31
N LEU A 130 -0.94 -3.70 0.45
CA LEU A 130 -1.94 -3.30 -0.53
C LEU A 130 -1.28 -2.99 -1.87
N ARG A 131 -0.17 -2.24 -1.85
CA ARG A 131 0.63 -1.95 -3.05
C ARG A 131 1.07 -3.22 -3.76
N PHE A 132 1.66 -4.18 -3.03
CA PHE A 132 2.05 -5.46 -3.61
C PHE A 132 0.86 -6.24 -4.16
N LEU A 133 -0.26 -6.31 -3.44
CA LEU A 133 -1.45 -7.03 -3.88
C LEU A 133 -1.98 -6.49 -5.22
N LEU A 134 -2.05 -5.17 -5.34
CA LEU A 134 -2.48 -4.49 -6.57
C LEU A 134 -1.44 -4.67 -7.68
N GLY A 135 -0.15 -4.55 -7.39
CA GLY A 135 0.93 -4.77 -8.37
C GLY A 135 0.93 -6.19 -8.95
N LEU A 136 0.68 -7.21 -8.12
CA LEU A 136 0.55 -8.61 -8.54
C LEU A 136 -0.64 -8.84 -9.48
N SER A 137 -1.66 -7.97 -9.43
CA SER A 137 -2.84 -8.05 -10.31
C SER A 137 -2.59 -7.53 -11.73
N VAL A 138 -1.47 -6.86 -11.97
CA VAL A 138 -1.11 -6.32 -13.29
C VAL A 138 -0.60 -7.44 -14.21
N LYS A 139 -0.92 -7.34 -15.51
CA LYS A 139 -0.63 -8.37 -16.52
C LYS A 139 0.85 -8.79 -16.58
N SER A 140 1.79 -7.86 -16.43
CA SER A 140 3.24 -8.13 -16.48
C SER A 140 3.67 -9.12 -15.39
N HIS A 141 3.16 -8.97 -14.17
CA HIS A 141 3.44 -9.87 -13.06
C HIS A 141 2.67 -11.19 -13.16
N GLN A 142 1.47 -11.19 -13.74
CA GLN A 142 0.72 -12.41 -13.98
C GLN A 142 1.46 -13.38 -14.90
N ILE A 143 2.20 -12.90 -15.91
CA ILE A 143 3.03 -13.75 -16.79
C ILE A 143 4.05 -14.56 -15.97
N LEU A 144 4.68 -13.95 -14.97
CA LEU A 144 5.64 -14.64 -14.09
C LEU A 144 4.95 -15.65 -13.18
N LEU A 145 3.73 -15.34 -12.73
CA LEU A 145 2.93 -16.18 -11.84
C LEU A 145 2.20 -17.32 -12.57
N GLN A 146 2.09 -17.29 -13.90
CA GLN A 146 1.43 -18.34 -14.70
C GLN A 146 1.96 -19.74 -14.39
N ARG A 147 3.25 -19.89 -14.07
CA ARG A 147 3.84 -21.19 -13.70
C ARG A 147 3.30 -21.76 -12.37
N ILE A 148 2.69 -20.92 -11.54
CA ILE A 148 2.19 -21.25 -10.20
C ILE A 148 0.65 -21.16 -10.14
N MET A 149 0.02 -20.49 -11.12
CA MET A 149 -1.44 -20.34 -11.23
C MET A 149 -2.06 -21.54 -11.95
N LYS A 150 -3.16 -22.07 -11.40
CA LYS A 150 -3.90 -23.20 -11.99
C LYS A 150 -4.81 -22.78 -13.14
N GLU A 151 -5.33 -21.55 -13.11
CA GLU A 151 -6.19 -20.98 -14.16
C GLU A 151 -5.63 -19.62 -14.61
N THR A 152 -5.31 -19.52 -15.90
CA THR A 152 -5.02 -18.22 -16.52
C THR A 152 -6.35 -17.58 -16.94
N ARG A 153 -6.99 -16.84 -16.03
CA ARG A 153 -8.15 -16.03 -16.40
C ARG A 153 -7.67 -14.76 -17.09
N SER A 154 -7.73 -14.75 -18.42
CA SER A 154 -7.55 -13.53 -19.20
C SER A 154 -8.77 -12.63 -19.02
N SER A 155 -8.56 -11.41 -18.53
CA SER A 155 -9.47 -10.32 -18.87
C SER A 155 -8.74 -8.99 -18.83
N SER A 156 -8.93 -8.20 -19.89
CA SER A 156 -8.20 -6.97 -20.14
C SER A 156 -8.57 -5.82 -19.19
N ASP A 157 -9.70 -5.90 -18.49
CA ASP A 157 -10.30 -4.80 -17.72
C ASP A 157 -10.47 -5.03 -16.22
N ARG A 158 -9.76 -6.01 -15.62
CA ARG A 158 -9.99 -6.38 -14.20
C ARG A 158 -9.76 -5.25 -13.21
N ASN A 159 -8.85 -4.34 -13.52
CA ASN A 159 -8.42 -3.32 -12.56
C ASN A 159 -9.14 -1.98 -12.73
N GLN A 160 -9.89 -1.74 -13.81
CA GLN A 160 -10.54 -0.42 -14.01
C GLN A 160 -11.50 -0.07 -12.87
N LYS A 161 -12.32 -1.03 -12.42
CA LYS A 161 -13.19 -0.84 -11.26
C LYS A 161 -12.42 -0.56 -9.96
N THR A 162 -11.22 -1.14 -9.82
CA THR A 162 -10.33 -0.90 -8.67
C THR A 162 -9.73 0.49 -8.73
N VAL A 163 -9.24 0.89 -9.91
CA VAL A 163 -8.69 2.22 -10.19
C VAL A 163 -9.71 3.32 -9.89
N GLU A 164 -10.94 3.20 -10.42
CA GLU A 164 -11.99 4.18 -10.16
C GLU A 164 -12.39 4.24 -8.69
N TYR A 165 -12.37 3.10 -7.99
CA TYR A 165 -12.60 3.07 -6.54
C TYR A 165 -11.51 3.80 -5.76
N ILE A 166 -10.24 3.57 -6.09
CA ILE A 166 -9.10 4.24 -5.46
C ILE A 166 -9.17 5.75 -5.71
N LYS A 167 -9.43 6.20 -6.95
CA LYS A 167 -9.62 7.62 -7.27
C LYS A 167 -10.75 8.24 -6.45
N LYS A 168 -11.88 7.53 -6.31
CA LYS A 168 -12.99 7.98 -5.46
C LYS A 168 -12.54 8.13 -4.01
N LYS A 169 -11.81 7.17 -3.45
CA LYS A 169 -11.30 7.23 -2.07
C LYS A 169 -10.35 8.40 -1.87
N ILE A 170 -9.40 8.63 -2.78
CA ILE A 170 -8.48 9.77 -2.75
C ILE A 170 -9.26 11.10 -2.70
N ARG A 171 -10.33 11.23 -3.49
CA ARG A 171 -11.15 12.46 -3.52
C ARG A 171 -11.94 12.69 -2.24
N THR A 172 -12.22 11.66 -1.45
CA THR A 172 -13.06 11.74 -0.24
C THR A 172 -12.30 11.65 1.08
N ILE A 173 -11.06 11.18 1.07
CA ILE A 173 -10.33 10.87 2.29
C ILE A 173 -9.70 12.12 2.92
N ASP A 174 -9.89 12.28 4.22
CA ASP A 174 -9.32 13.39 5.00
C ASP A 174 -8.07 12.95 5.78
N SER A 175 -7.13 12.29 5.10
CA SER A 175 -5.80 11.97 5.63
C SER A 175 -4.76 12.10 4.52
N PRO A 176 -3.79 13.03 4.67
CA PRO A 176 -2.61 13.15 3.82
C PRO A 176 -1.90 11.82 3.54
N GLU A 177 -1.56 11.08 4.60
CA GLU A 177 -0.74 9.87 4.55
C GLU A 177 -1.46 8.76 3.77
N LYS A 178 -2.76 8.59 4.04
CA LYS A 178 -3.58 7.61 3.33
C LYS A 178 -3.82 8.01 1.88
N SER A 179 -3.97 9.29 1.59
CA SER A 179 -4.05 9.80 0.22
C SER A 179 -2.80 9.43 -0.57
N ILE A 180 -1.60 9.70 -0.02
CA ILE A 180 -0.30 9.35 -0.62
C ILE A 180 -0.19 7.82 -0.83
N SER A 181 -0.56 7.02 0.17
CA SER A 181 -0.58 5.54 0.05
C SER A 181 -1.43 5.07 -1.13
N LEU A 182 -2.61 5.67 -1.33
CA LEU A 182 -3.49 5.35 -2.46
C LEU A 182 -2.94 5.84 -3.82
N PHE A 183 -2.20 6.95 -3.86
CA PHE A 183 -1.49 7.36 -5.07
C PHE A 183 -0.41 6.35 -5.46
N HIS A 184 0.34 5.83 -4.49
CA HIS A 184 1.27 4.73 -4.77
C HIS A 184 0.53 3.51 -5.33
N CYS A 185 -0.65 3.18 -4.80
CA CYS A 185 -1.48 2.09 -5.33
C CYS A 185 -1.88 2.31 -6.80
N LEU A 186 -2.25 3.54 -7.20
CA LEU A 186 -2.51 3.86 -8.61
C LEU A 186 -1.26 3.67 -9.48
N ASN A 187 -0.07 4.04 -8.96
CA ASN A 187 1.19 3.84 -9.65
C ASN A 187 1.54 2.35 -9.83
N GLU A 188 1.32 1.50 -8.82
CA GLU A 188 1.50 0.04 -8.95
C GLU A 188 0.56 -0.56 -10.01
N LEU A 189 -0.64 0.01 -10.17
CA LEU A 189 -1.61 -0.38 -11.22
C LEU A 189 -1.29 0.23 -12.60
N GLY A 190 -0.28 1.08 -12.70
CA GLY A 190 0.07 1.79 -13.94
C GLY A 190 -0.92 2.89 -14.35
N ASP A 191 -1.85 3.29 -13.48
CA ASP A 191 -2.78 4.40 -13.77
C ASP A 191 -2.16 5.74 -13.36
N ARG A 192 -1.93 6.60 -14.34
CA ARG A 192 -1.44 7.98 -14.16
C ARG A 192 -2.48 9.04 -14.49
N SER A 193 -3.74 8.66 -14.66
CA SER A 193 -4.77 9.58 -15.16
C SER A 193 -5.10 10.69 -14.15
N LEU A 194 -5.15 10.36 -12.85
CA LEU A 194 -5.36 11.35 -11.79
C LEU A 194 -4.15 12.29 -11.64
N VAL A 195 -2.93 11.74 -11.80
CA VAL A 195 -1.69 12.55 -11.84
C VAL A 195 -1.76 13.56 -12.99
N LYS A 196 -2.16 13.12 -14.19
CA LYS A 196 -2.34 14.00 -15.35
C LYS A 196 -3.42 15.06 -15.13
N GLU A 197 -4.54 14.71 -14.49
CA GLU A 197 -5.61 15.66 -14.13
C GLU A 197 -5.06 16.77 -13.21
N ILE A 198 -4.29 16.40 -12.18
CA ILE A 198 -3.66 17.35 -11.27
C ILE A 198 -2.61 18.19 -12.00
N GLN A 199 -1.76 17.59 -12.84
CA GLN A 199 -0.77 18.32 -13.64
C GLN A 199 -1.44 19.35 -14.56
N GLN A 200 -2.52 18.99 -15.26
CA GLN A 200 -3.30 19.93 -16.08
C GLN A 200 -3.90 21.06 -15.25
N TYR A 201 -4.37 20.75 -14.04
CA TYR A 201 -4.85 21.77 -13.11
C TYR A 201 -3.73 22.75 -12.69
N LEU A 202 -2.53 22.23 -12.41
CA LEU A 202 -1.36 23.03 -12.08
C LEU A 202 -0.91 23.93 -13.23
N THR A 203 -0.84 23.41 -14.46
CA THR A 203 -0.42 24.19 -15.64
C THR A 203 -1.43 25.27 -16.02
N SER A 204 -2.71 25.10 -15.66
CA SER A 204 -3.74 26.12 -15.89
C SER A 204 -3.61 27.36 -15.01
N GLY A 205 -2.72 27.35 -14.00
CA GLY A 205 -2.53 28.46 -13.05
C GLY A 205 -3.69 28.67 -12.06
N ARG A 206 -4.73 27.83 -12.12
CA ARG A 206 -5.92 27.91 -11.25
C ARG A 206 -5.62 27.56 -9.80
N ILE A 207 -4.52 26.85 -9.53
CA ILE A 207 -4.17 26.41 -8.17
C ILE A 207 -3.97 27.58 -7.21
N LYS A 208 -3.46 28.72 -7.70
CA LYS A 208 -3.32 29.92 -6.88
C LYS A 208 -4.65 30.33 -6.25
N GLU A 209 -5.77 30.13 -6.94
CA GLU A 209 -7.13 30.54 -6.52
C GLU A 209 -7.88 29.46 -5.74
N ALA A 210 -7.35 28.25 -5.72
CA ALA A 210 -8.00 27.07 -5.16
C ALA A 210 -7.94 27.05 -3.63
N LYS A 211 -9.08 26.70 -2.99
CA LYS A 211 -9.10 26.32 -1.57
C LYS A 211 -9.02 24.80 -1.47
N LEU A 212 -7.81 24.28 -1.33
CA LEU A 212 -7.55 22.85 -1.22
C LEU A 212 -7.49 22.40 0.24
N SER A 213 -8.06 21.23 0.55
CA SER A 213 -7.90 20.56 1.83
C SER A 213 -6.46 20.06 2.06
N SER A 214 -6.13 19.63 3.28
CA SER A 214 -4.81 19.08 3.60
C SER A 214 -4.46 17.85 2.74
N SER A 215 -5.42 16.93 2.56
CA SER A 215 -5.25 15.76 1.67
C SER A 215 -5.04 16.14 0.21
N GLN A 216 -5.74 17.19 -0.28
CA GLN A 216 -5.59 17.66 -1.65
C GLN A 216 -4.24 18.34 -1.87
N TRP A 217 -3.74 19.12 -0.91
CA TRP A 217 -2.37 19.64 -0.96
C TRP A 217 -1.34 18.52 -0.95
N SER A 218 -1.57 17.46 -0.16
CA SER A 218 -0.69 16.29 -0.14
C SER A 218 -0.68 15.56 -1.49
N ALA A 219 -1.83 15.51 -2.18
CA ALA A 219 -1.93 15.00 -3.55
C ALA A 219 -1.12 15.86 -4.54
N VAL A 220 -1.20 17.20 -4.44
CA VAL A 220 -0.41 18.12 -5.25
C VAL A 220 1.09 17.92 -5.01
N VAL A 221 1.51 17.85 -3.74
CA VAL A 221 2.91 17.61 -3.36
C VAL A 221 3.39 16.27 -3.89
N PHE A 222 2.60 15.20 -3.75
CA PHE A 222 2.91 13.91 -4.32
C PHE A 222 3.18 14.01 -5.83
N VAL A 223 2.24 14.59 -6.57
CA VAL A 223 2.36 14.74 -8.04
C VAL A 223 3.59 15.53 -8.45
N LEU A 224 3.93 16.60 -7.71
CA LEU A 224 5.13 17.39 -7.95
C LEU A 224 6.41 16.57 -7.69
N LEU A 225 6.47 15.83 -6.58
CA LEU A 225 7.64 15.02 -6.21
C LEU A 225 7.83 13.78 -7.08
N THR A 226 6.75 13.21 -7.62
CA THR A 226 6.80 12.01 -8.46
C THR A 226 6.71 12.32 -9.95
N SER A 227 6.85 13.58 -10.35
CA SER A 227 6.90 13.96 -11.76
C SER A 227 8.14 13.35 -12.41
N GLU A 228 8.04 12.95 -13.69
CA GLU A 228 9.22 12.47 -14.44
C GLU A 228 10.18 13.62 -14.80
N GLU A 229 9.72 14.86 -14.70
CA GLU A 229 10.55 16.05 -14.81
C GLU A 229 11.41 16.21 -13.57
N GLU A 230 12.74 16.34 -13.75
CA GLU A 230 13.63 16.72 -12.65
C GLU A 230 13.16 18.02 -12.01
N LEU A 231 13.14 18.08 -10.68
CA LEU A 231 12.86 19.28 -9.88
C LEU A 231 14.02 20.29 -9.97
N ASN A 232 14.41 20.67 -11.19
CA ASN A 232 15.53 21.57 -11.45
C ASN A 232 15.23 22.99 -10.98
N GLU A 233 14.04 23.51 -11.29
CA GLU A 233 13.60 24.83 -10.84
C GLU A 233 12.12 24.78 -10.41
N PHE A 234 11.87 25.09 -9.13
CA PHE A 234 10.51 25.16 -8.59
C PHE A 234 10.00 26.60 -8.57
N ARG A 235 8.90 26.82 -9.28
CA ARG A 235 8.25 28.13 -9.43
C ARG A 235 7.16 28.34 -8.39
N LEU A 236 7.51 28.97 -7.27
CA LEU A 236 6.59 29.21 -6.15
C LEU A 236 5.47 30.21 -6.52
N ASP A 237 5.73 31.12 -7.45
CA ASP A 237 4.80 32.14 -7.96
C ASP A 237 3.50 31.55 -8.53
N LYS A 238 3.53 30.27 -8.94
CA LYS A 238 2.35 29.55 -9.43
C LYS A 238 1.34 29.18 -8.33
N PHE A 239 1.75 29.20 -7.06
CA PHE A 239 0.97 28.67 -5.94
C PHE A 239 0.49 29.74 -4.95
N VAL A 240 1.20 30.87 -4.87
CA VAL A 240 0.92 31.94 -3.90
C VAL A 240 0.18 33.11 -4.54
N LYS A 241 -0.61 33.86 -3.75
CA LYS A 241 -1.35 35.05 -4.21
C LYS A 241 -0.72 36.33 -3.67
N GLY A 242 -0.44 37.29 -4.55
CA GLY A 242 -0.12 38.67 -4.17
C GLY A 242 1.01 38.80 -3.14
N LYS A 243 1.10 39.97 -2.47
CA LYS A 243 2.12 40.24 -1.44
C LYS A 243 1.57 39.94 -0.04
N ASN A 244 2.33 39.14 0.73
CA ASN A 244 2.21 38.93 2.19
C ASN A 244 0.80 38.75 2.77
N ASN A 245 0.23 37.56 2.54
CA ASN A 245 -0.98 37.08 3.22
C ASN A 245 -0.63 35.81 4.05
N PRO A 246 -1.15 35.64 5.28
CA PRO A 246 -1.11 34.38 6.05
C PRO A 246 -1.36 33.11 5.23
N GLU A 247 -2.26 33.14 4.25
CA GLU A 247 -2.55 32.00 3.35
C GLU A 247 -1.30 31.53 2.57
N ASN A 248 -0.40 32.46 2.18
CA ASN A 248 0.83 32.11 1.47
C ASN A 248 1.79 31.33 2.37
N MET A 249 1.81 31.60 3.68
CA MET A 249 2.65 30.88 4.64
C MET A 249 2.16 29.44 4.82
N GLU A 250 0.84 29.22 4.85
CA GLU A 250 0.28 27.86 4.88
C GLU A 250 0.61 27.07 3.62
N VAL A 251 0.50 27.69 2.44
CA VAL A 251 0.86 27.06 1.16
C VAL A 251 2.36 26.74 1.13
N LEU A 252 3.21 27.66 1.58
CA LEU A 252 4.64 27.44 1.68
C LEU A 252 4.97 26.25 2.57
N GLN A 253 4.36 26.16 3.77
CA GLN A 253 4.55 25.02 4.68
C GLN A 253 4.17 23.69 4.02
N LYS A 254 3.06 23.65 3.27
CA LYS A 254 2.62 22.45 2.54
C LYS A 254 3.58 22.09 1.40
N LEU A 255 4.18 23.07 0.75
CA LEU A 255 5.12 22.88 -0.37
C LEU A 255 6.59 22.68 0.07
N LEU A 256 6.91 22.79 1.36
CA LEU A 256 8.27 22.59 1.87
C LEU A 256 8.95 21.30 1.38
N PRO A 257 8.27 20.13 1.29
CA PRO A 257 8.89 18.93 0.74
C PRO A 257 9.37 19.13 -0.69
N VAL A 258 8.55 19.74 -1.56
CA VAL A 258 8.91 20.01 -2.96
C VAL A 258 10.08 20.99 -3.04
N ILE A 259 10.05 22.05 -2.24
CA ILE A 259 11.09 23.07 -2.17
C ILE A 259 12.44 22.46 -1.78
N LYS A 260 12.46 21.54 -0.81
CA LYS A 260 13.69 20.88 -0.34
C LYS A 260 14.30 19.93 -1.36
N GLU A 261 13.45 19.24 -2.12
CA GLU A 261 13.89 18.33 -3.19
C GLU A 261 14.24 19.08 -4.49
N SER A 262 13.94 20.37 -4.58
CA SER A 262 14.22 21.18 -5.77
C SER A 262 15.64 21.76 -5.75
N ARG A 263 16.30 21.75 -6.91
CA ARG A 263 17.67 22.29 -7.05
C ARG A 263 17.72 23.81 -6.93
N SER A 264 16.73 24.51 -7.45
CA SER A 264 16.55 25.95 -7.28
C SER A 264 15.07 26.30 -7.13
N VAL A 265 14.79 27.47 -6.56
CA VAL A 265 13.43 27.96 -6.32
C VAL A 265 13.31 29.41 -6.77
N GLN A 266 12.34 29.68 -7.64
CA GLN A 266 12.02 31.03 -8.09
C GLN A 266 10.96 31.66 -7.17
N LEU A 267 11.34 32.76 -6.52
CA LEU A 267 10.53 33.48 -5.51
C LEU A 267 9.96 34.82 -6.01
N SER A 268 10.04 35.11 -7.31
CA SER A 268 9.49 36.34 -7.88
C SER A 268 8.01 36.48 -7.52
N ASP A 269 7.60 37.68 -7.11
CA ASP A 269 6.20 38.00 -6.77
C ASP A 269 5.55 37.13 -5.68
N CYS A 270 6.36 36.47 -4.84
CA CYS A 270 5.87 35.59 -3.76
C CYS A 270 5.65 36.32 -2.41
N GLY A 271 5.97 37.63 -2.32
CA GLY A 271 5.85 38.42 -1.09
C GLY A 271 6.91 38.13 -0.02
N LEU A 272 7.75 37.10 -0.20
CA LEU A 272 8.82 36.74 0.72
C LEU A 272 9.96 37.75 0.62
N HIS A 273 10.13 38.58 1.65
CA HIS A 273 11.29 39.46 1.78
C HIS A 273 12.50 38.67 2.29
N ARG A 274 13.69 39.12 1.88
CA ARG A 274 14.98 38.58 2.32
C ARG A 274 15.24 38.88 3.78
#